data_AF-A0ABD0R9A8-F1
#
_entry.id   AF-A0ABD0R9A8-F1
#
_cell.length_a   1.000
_cell.length_b   1.000
_cell.length_c   1.000
_cell.angle_alpha   90.00
_cell.angle_beta   90.00
_cell.angle_gamma   90.00
#
_symmetry.space_group_name_H-M   'P 1'
#
loop_
_entity.id
_entity.type
_entity.pdbx_description
1 polymer ?
#
loop_
_entity_poly.entity_id
_entity_poly.type
_entity_poly.pdbx_seq_one_letter_code
_entity_poly.pdbx_strand_id
1 'polypeptide(L)'
;EIISTLNLRYQSPSRDMLSNTLIPAWYAVEKENVEKELQDVRDVAVTADGWTSIAQDHYLTVSVHYVREGSMKEKVLHTRA
;
A
#
# COMPACT_ATOMS: atom_id res chain seq x y z
N GLU A 1 20.97 0.11 -18.62
CA GLU A 1 21.85 -0.75 -19.44
C GLU A 1 21.92 -2.20 -18.96
N ILE A 2 22.09 -2.52 -17.67
CA ILE A 2 22.21 -3.93 -17.21
C ILE A 2 20.94 -4.76 -17.47
N ILE A 3 19.75 -4.20 -17.27
CA ILE A 3 18.47 -4.91 -17.42
C ILE A 3 18.21 -5.34 -18.88
N SER A 4 18.58 -4.51 -19.85
CA SER A 4 18.44 -4.83 -21.28
C SER A 4 19.43 -5.90 -21.75
N THR A 5 20.60 -6.01 -21.12
CA THR A 5 21.58 -7.07 -21.42
C THR A 5 21.12 -8.43 -20.91
N LEU A 6 20.39 -8.46 -19.78
CA LEU A 6 19.84 -9.69 -19.19
C LEU A 6 18.59 -10.18 -19.90
N ASN A 7 17.75 -9.27 -20.40
CA ASN A 7 16.58 -9.61 -21.18
C ASN A 7 16.31 -8.56 -22.27
N LEU A 8 16.70 -8.90 -23.50
CA LEU A 8 16.54 -8.04 -24.68
C LEU A 8 15.08 -7.68 -25.00
N ARG A 9 14.10 -8.44 -24.50
CA ARG A 9 12.67 -8.17 -24.70
C ARG A 9 12.05 -7.36 -23.56
N TYR A 10 12.80 -7.08 -22.50
CA TYR A 10 12.28 -6.30 -21.39
C TYR A 10 12.16 -4.83 -21.80
N GLN A 11 10.94 -4.33 -21.78
CA GLN A 11 10.65 -2.90 -21.90
C GLN A 11 10.32 -2.38 -20.51
N SER A 12 11.03 -1.32 -20.09
CA SER A 12 10.68 -0.63 -18.85
C SER A 12 9.26 -0.11 -18.96
N PRO A 13 8.42 -0.27 -17.93
CA PRO A 13 7.07 0.28 -17.96
C PRO A 13 7.13 1.80 -18.07
N SER A 14 6.21 2.36 -18.85
CA SER A 14 6.05 3.81 -18.93
C SER A 14 5.44 4.36 -17.64
N ARG A 15 5.56 5.67 -17.42
CA ARG A 15 4.89 6.35 -16.30
C ARG A 15 3.38 6.09 -16.34
N ASP A 16 2.78 6.16 -17.52
CA ASP A 16 1.34 5.90 -17.71
C ASP A 16 0.97 4.46 -17.32
N MET A 17 1.74 3.47 -17.80
CA MET A 17 1.54 2.06 -17.44
C MET A 17 1.68 1.83 -15.94
N LEU A 18 2.64 2.49 -15.27
CA LEU A 18 2.79 2.40 -13.83
C LEU A 18 1.59 3.01 -13.09
N SER A 19 1.28 4.28 -13.38
CA SER A 19 0.28 5.05 -12.64
C SER A 19 -1.15 4.59 -12.88
N ASN A 20 -1.50 4.22 -14.11
CA ASN A 20 -2.88 3.95 -14.50
C ASN A 20 -3.21 2.47 -14.65
N THR A 21 -2.20 1.59 -14.72
CA THR A 21 -2.42 0.14 -14.91
C THR A 21 -1.84 -0.69 -13.77
N LEU A 22 -0.53 -0.64 -13.57
CA LEU A 22 0.16 -1.57 -12.66
C LEU A 22 -0.11 -1.25 -11.19
N ILE A 23 0.05 0.01 -10.77
CA ILE A 23 -0.18 0.41 -9.38
C ILE A 23 -1.63 0.18 -8.96
N PRO A 24 -2.66 0.60 -9.73
CA PRO A 24 -4.06 0.33 -9.38
C PRO A 24 -4.38 -1.17 -9.31
N ALA A 25 -3.87 -1.97 -10.25
CA ALA A 25 -4.09 -3.41 -10.27
C ALA A 25 -3.49 -4.09 -9.03
N TRP A 26 -2.24 -3.76 -8.68
CA TRP A 26 -1.60 -4.31 -7.48
C TRP A 26 -2.26 -3.84 -6.19
N TYR A 27 -2.67 -2.57 -6.13
CA TYR A 27 -3.41 -2.06 -4.99
C TYR A 27 -4.73 -2.81 -4.79
N ALA A 28 -5.49 -3.07 -5.86
CA ALA A 28 -6.74 -3.81 -5.77
C ALA A 28 -6.53 -5.24 -5.20
N VAL A 29 -5.49 -5.93 -5.66
CA VAL A 29 -5.13 -7.27 -5.15
C VAL A 29 -4.73 -7.20 -3.67
N GLU A 30 -3.85 -6.28 -3.29
CA GLU A 30 -3.40 -6.17 -1.90
C GLU A 30 -4.53 -5.73 -0.97
N LYS A 31 -5.43 -4.86 -1.43
CA LYS A 31 -6.63 -4.47 -0.69
C LYS A 31 -7.50 -5.68 -0.39
N GLU A 32 -7.78 -6.52 -1.38
CA GLU A 32 -8.56 -7.75 -1.20
C GLU A 32 -7.86 -8.70 -0.21
N ASN A 33 -6.54 -8.83 -0.28
CA ASN A 33 -5.77 -9.65 0.67
C ASN A 33 -5.89 -9.13 2.11
N VAL A 34 -5.77 -7.82 2.31
CA VAL A 34 -5.91 -7.19 3.63
C VAL A 34 -7.34 -7.34 4.16
N GLU A 35 -8.36 -7.16 3.32
CA GLU A 35 -9.76 -7.38 3.71
C GLU A 35 -9.99 -8.83 4.17
N LYS A 36 -9.49 -9.82 3.42
CA LYS A 36 -9.56 -11.23 3.82
C LYS A 36 -8.78 -11.53 5.10
N GLU A 37 -7.58 -10.97 5.24
CA GLU A 37 -6.78 -11.14 6.45
C GLU A 37 -7.49 -10.58 7.69
N LEU A 38 -8.10 -9.40 7.57
CA LEU A 38 -8.79 -8.75 8.69
C LEU A 38 -10.13 -9.43 9.04
N GLN A 39 -10.75 -10.18 8.12
CA GLN A 39 -11.97 -10.96 8.42
C GLN A 39 -11.73 -12.04 9.49
N ASP A 40 -10.52 -12.63 9.52
CA ASP A 40 -10.16 -13.69 10.47
C ASP A 40 -9.56 -13.14 11.79
N VAL A 41 -9.35 -11.83 11.88
CA VAL A 41 -8.74 -11.17 13.04
C VAL A 41 -9.82 -10.80 14.04
N ARG A 42 -9.69 -11.30 15.27
CA ARG A 42 -10.66 -11.05 16.35
C ARG A 42 -10.63 -9.60 16.86
N ASP A 43 -9.44 -9.08 17.11
CA ASP A 43 -9.22 -7.79 17.77
C ASP A 43 -8.26 -6.94 16.94
N VAL A 44 -8.63 -5.69 16.73
CA VAL A 44 -7.82 -4.70 15.98
C VAL A 44 -7.68 -3.42 16.80
N ALA A 45 -6.56 -2.74 16.63
CA ALA A 45 -6.38 -1.36 17.07
C ALA A 45 -6.20 -0.46 15.85
N VAL A 46 -6.83 0.72 15.87
CA VAL A 46 -6.74 1.70 14.78
C VAL A 46 -6.08 2.96 15.30
N THR A 47 -5.11 3.47 14.55
CA THR A 47 -4.43 4.74 14.84
C THR A 47 -4.68 5.71 13.71
N ALA A 48 -4.90 6.98 14.04
CA ALA A 48 -5.00 8.07 13.08
C ALA A 48 -3.88 9.08 13.36
N ASP A 49 -2.99 9.29 12.39
CA ASP A 49 -1.89 10.24 12.46
C ASP A 49 -2.16 11.42 11.53
N GLY A 50 -2.20 12.61 12.10
CA GLY A 50 -2.49 13.85 11.38
C GLY A 50 -1.26 14.74 11.34
N TRP A 51 -0.84 15.15 10.14
CA TRP A 51 0.33 16.02 9.97
C TRP A 51 0.07 17.10 8.92
N THR A 52 0.85 18.18 8.98
CA THR A 52 0.82 19.25 7.98
C THR A 52 2.15 19.29 7.26
N SER A 53 2.13 19.30 5.92
CA SER A 53 3.35 19.36 5.11
C SER A 53 3.98 20.76 5.16
N ILE A 54 5.22 20.86 4.65
CA ILE A 54 5.88 22.16 4.44
C ILE A 54 5.09 23.04 3.46
N ALA A 55 4.32 22.43 2.55
CA ALA A 55 3.44 23.12 1.62
C ALA A 55 2.09 23.54 2.23
N GLN A 56 1.92 23.35 3.55
CA GLN A 56 0.68 23.61 4.31
C GLN A 56 -0.52 22.73 3.93
N ASP A 57 -0.28 21.60 3.25
CA ASP A 57 -1.31 20.59 3.03
C ASP A 57 -1.53 19.77 4.31
N HIS A 58 -2.77 19.45 4.64
CA HIS A 58 -3.12 18.70 5.84
C HIS A 58 -3.41 17.24 5.48
N TYR A 59 -2.70 16.32 6.11
CA TYR A 59 -2.86 14.90 5.85
C TYR A 59 -3.39 14.17 7.08
N LEU A 60 -4.13 13.09 6.83
CA LEU A 60 -4.57 12.14 7.84
C LEU A 60 -4.29 10.72 7.33
N THR A 61 -3.44 9.98 8.03
CA THR A 61 -3.27 8.54 7.81
C THR A 61 -3.99 7.73 8.85
N VAL A 62 -4.73 6.73 8.39
CA VAL A 62 -5.32 5.71 9.24
C VAL A 62 -4.58 4.40 9.01
N SER A 63 -4.09 3.81 10.10
CA SER A 63 -3.43 2.50 10.12
C SER A 63 -4.16 1.55 11.05
N VAL A 64 -4.16 0.27 10.70
CA VAL A 64 -4.69 -0.83 11.53
C VAL A 64 -3.55 -1.70 12.03
N HIS A 65 -3.66 -2.11 13.29
CA HIS A 65 -2.71 -2.94 14.02
C HIS A 65 -3.44 -4.17 14.53
N TYR A 66 -2.87 -5.35 14.33
CA TYR A 66 -3.48 -6.62 14.71
C TYR A 66 -2.43 -7.68 14.99
N VAL A 67 -2.82 -8.73 15.72
CA VAL A 67 -1.97 -9.90 15.95
C VAL A 67 -2.48 -11.05 15.11
N ARG A 68 -1.60 -11.65 14.31
CA ARG A 68 -1.88 -12.87 13.54
C ARG A 68 -0.69 -13.81 13.65
N GLU A 69 -0.97 -15.10 13.88
CA GLU A 69 0.08 -16.14 14.01
C GLU A 69 1.13 -15.81 15.09
N GLY A 70 0.72 -15.15 16.17
CA GLY A 70 1.63 -14.76 17.26
C GLY A 70 2.54 -13.57 16.94
N SER A 71 2.35 -12.89 15.80
CA SER A 71 3.11 -11.71 15.40
C SER A 71 2.21 -10.49 15.28
N MET A 72 2.70 -9.33 15.72
CA MET A 72 2.05 -8.04 15.47
C MET A 72 2.27 -7.65 14.00
N LYS A 73 1.19 -7.24 13.34
CA LYS A 73 1.18 -6.73 11.98
C LYS A 73 0.54 -5.35 11.97
N GLU A 74 1.01 -4.51 11.06
CA GLU A 74 0.42 -3.20 10.79
C GLU A 74 0.19 -3.02 9.28
N LYS A 75 -0.88 -2.31 8.93
CA LYS A 75 -1.20 -1.92 7.55
C LYS A 75 -1.77 -0.51 7.52
N VAL A 76 -1.32 0.30 6.55
CA VAL A 76 -1.95 1.60 6.25
C VAL A 76 -3.23 1.34 5.47
N LEU A 77 -4.37 1.80 5.99
CA LEU A 77 -5.66 1.69 5.33
C LEU A 77 -5.86 2.79 4.30
N HIS A 78 -5.52 4.03 4.68
CA HIS A 78 -5.67 5.18 3.82
C HIS A 78 -4.87 6.38 4.33
N THR A 79 -4.34 7.17 3.41
CA THR A 79 -3.81 8.52 3.67
C THR A 79 -4.61 9.50 2.83
N ARG A 80 -5.29 10.44 3.50
CA ARG A 80 -6.04 11.51 2.86
C ARG A 80 -5.26 12.82 2.98
N ALA A 81 -5.27 13.60 1.90
CA ALA A 81 -4.81 14.99 1.85
C ALA A 81 -6.02 15.95 1.83
#